data_AF-A0A958WPH4-F1
#
_entry.id   AF-A0A958WPH4-F1
#
_cell.length_a   1.000
_cell.length_b   1.000
_cell.length_c   1.000
_cell.angle_alpha   90.00
_cell.angle_beta   90.00
_cell.angle_gamma   90.00
#
_symmetry.space_group_name_H-M   'P 1'
#
loop_
_entity.id
_entity.type
_entity.pdbx_description
1 polymer ?
#
loop_
_entity_poly.entity_id
_entity_poly.type
_entity_poly.pdbx_seq_one_letter_code
_entity_poly.pdbx_strand_id
1 'polypeptide(L)' 'MMYFWIILAAIAIVVVWYFNKNNGNAPFIGPKKEDPLDILKRRFANGEIDEEEYEERKAVLEEDEYLKYKP' A
#
# COMPACT_ATOMS: atom_id res chain seq x y z
N MET A 1 17.10 18.34 -9.68
CA MET A 1 15.96 17.47 -10.03
C MET A 1 16.13 16.05 -9.50
N MET A 2 17.27 15.37 -9.69
CA MET A 2 17.49 14.01 -9.13
C MET A 2 17.60 13.97 -7.59
N TYR A 3 18.13 15.03 -6.98
CA TYR A 3 18.22 15.14 -5.52
C TYR A 3 16.87 15.21 -4.80
N PHE A 4 15.82 15.67 -5.49
CA PHE A 4 14.46 15.73 -4.92
C PHE A 4 13.93 14.32 -4.66
N TRP A 5 14.11 13.40 -5.61
CA TRP A 5 13.73 12.00 -5.49
C TRP A 5 14.50 11.28 -4.39
N ILE A 6 15.78 11.57 -4.24
CA ILE A 6 16.61 10.98 -3.18
C ILE A 6 16.14 11.43 -1.79
N ILE A 7 15.82 12.72 -1.64
CA ILE A 7 15.29 13.28 -0.38
C ILE A 7 13.91 12.69 -0.08
N LEU A 8 13.04 12.59 -1.09
CA LEU A 8 11.70 12.03 -0.93
C LEU A 8 11.74 10.54 -0.54
N ALA A 9 12.61 9.75 -1.18
CA ALA A 9 12.82 8.34 -0.83
C ALA A 9 13.38 8.18 0.59
N ALA A 10 14.34 9.02 1.00
CA ALA A 10 14.88 8.99 2.36
C ALA A 10 13.81 9.29 3.42
N ILE A 11 12.94 10.27 3.17
CA ILE A 11 11.82 10.61 4.06
C ILE A 11 10.82 9.45 4.12
N ALA A 12 10.49 8.84 2.98
CA ALA A 12 9.58 7.69 2.93
C ALA A 12 10.09 6.52 3.78
N ILE A 13 11.38 6.19 3.71
CA ILE A 13 12.00 5.12 4.52
C ILE A 13 11.87 5.41 6.02
N VAL A 14 12.11 6.66 6.45
CA VAL A 14 12.01 7.05 7.87
C VAL A 14 10.58 6.95 8.38
N VAL A 15 9.61 7.40 7.57
CA VAL A 15 8.18 7.29 7.89
C VAL A 15 7.80 5.81 7.99
N VAL A 16 8.16 4.99 7.00
CA VAL A 16 7.89 3.54 7.03
C VAL A 16 8.48 2.89 8.28
N TRP A 17 9.73 3.18 8.62
CA TRP A 17 10.36 2.61 9.82
C TRP A 17 9.66 3.01 11.12
N TYR A 18 9.22 4.27 11.22
CA TYR A 18 8.50 4.79 12.38
C TYR A 18 7.11 4.12 12.54
N PHE A 19 6.36 3.97 11.45
CA PHE A 19 5.03 3.36 11.48
C PHE A 19 5.09 1.82 11.61
N ASN A 20 6.07 1.17 11.00
CA ASN A 20 6.23 -0.28 11.06
C ASN A 20 6.69 -0.75 12.46
N LYS A 21 7.42 0.10 13.21
CA LYS A 21 7.73 -0.16 14.63
C LYS A 21 6.47 -0.16 15.52
N ASN A 22 5.38 0.46 15.09
CA ASN A 22 4.12 0.53 15.83
C ASN A 22 3.10 -0.55 15.45
N ASN A 23 3.34 -1.30 14.37
CA ASN A 23 2.45 -2.38 13.90
C ASN A 23 2.77 -3.77 14.47
N GLY A 24 3.70 -3.86 15.43
CA GLY A 24 4.09 -5.12 16.05
C GLY A 24 3.05 -5.78 16.97
N ASN A 25 1.89 -5.16 17.23
CA ASN A 25 0.91 -5.69 18.21
C ASN A 25 -0.55 -5.36 17.85
N ALA A 26 -1.06 -5.87 16.73
CA ALA A 26 -2.52 -6.01 16.57
C ALA A 26 -2.87 -7.49 16.59
N PRO A 27 -3.36 -8.05 17.72
CA PRO A 27 -3.91 -9.40 17.74
C PRO A 27 -5.30 -9.33 17.12
N PHE A 28 -5.41 -9.39 15.79
CA PHE A 28 -6.72 -9.39 15.14
C PHE A 28 -7.13 -10.80 14.70
N ILE A 29 -8.10 -11.28 15.45
CA ILE A 29 -8.88 -12.50 15.32
C ILE A 29 -9.72 -12.40 14.03
N GLY A 30 -9.66 -13.44 13.19
CA GLY A 30 -10.58 -13.69 12.07
C GLY A 30 -9.87 -13.88 10.72
N PRO A 31 -10.36 -14.77 9.84
CA PRO A 31 -9.82 -14.94 8.50
C PRO A 31 -10.24 -13.74 7.65
N LYS A 32 -9.51 -12.61 7.78
CA LYS A 32 -9.57 -11.55 6.79
C LYS A 32 -9.09 -12.16 5.50
N LYS A 33 -10.01 -12.37 4.55
CA LYS A 33 -9.66 -12.38 3.13
C LYS A 33 -8.88 -11.10 2.93
N GLU A 34 -7.55 -11.22 2.79
CA GLU A 34 -6.69 -10.08 2.52
C GLU A 34 -7.26 -9.41 1.28
N ASP A 35 -7.72 -8.18 1.43
CA ASP A 35 -8.33 -7.47 0.33
C ASP A 35 -7.26 -7.30 -0.76
N PRO A 36 -7.57 -7.54 -2.05
CA PRO A 36 -6.62 -7.34 -3.13
C PRO A 36 -5.93 -5.96 -3.05
N LEU A 37 -6.61 -4.93 -2.56
CA LEU A 37 -6.05 -3.60 -2.31
C LEU A 37 -5.00 -3.60 -1.19
N ASP A 38 -5.20 -4.36 -0.11
CA ASP A 38 -4.22 -4.48 0.98
C ASP A 38 -2.93 -5.15 0.49
N ILE A 39 -3.05 -6.15 -0.40
CA ILE A 39 -1.89 -6.81 -1.03
C ILE A 39 -1.16 -5.84 -1.95
N LEU A 40 -1.89 -5.08 -2.77
CA LEU A 40 -1.31 -4.10 -3.67
C LEU A 40 -0.58 -2.99 -2.90
N LYS A 41 -1.20 -2.48 -1.83
CA LYS A 41 -0.63 -1.47 -0.94
C LYS A 41 0.63 -1.96 -0.23
N ARG A 42 0.66 -3.24 0.18
CA ARG A 42 1.86 -3.85 0.77
C ARG A 42 3.00 -3.92 -0.23
N ARG A 43 2.73 -4.30 -1.48
CA ARG A 43 3.76 -4.39 -2.55
C ARG A 43 4.30 -3.02 -2.94
N PHE A 44 3.44 -2.01 -3.01
CA PHE A 44 3.86 -0.62 -3.20
C PHE A 44 4.71 -0.12 -2.02
N ALA A 45 4.28 -0.40 -0.79
CA ALA A 45 5.03 -0.04 0.41
C ALA A 45 6.39 -0.76 0.52
N ASN A 46 6.51 -1.97 -0.05
CA ASN A 46 7.76 -2.71 -0.15
C ASN A 46 8.67 -2.20 -1.29
N GLY A 47 8.18 -1.34 -2.18
CA GLY A 47 8.89 -0.91 -3.39
C GLY A 47 9.00 -2.00 -4.47
N GLU A 48 8.14 -3.01 -4.42
CA GLU A 48 8.07 -4.09 -5.43
C GLU A 48 7.36 -3.62 -6.71
N ILE A 49 6.59 -2.55 -6.63
CA ILE A 49 5.88 -1.90 -7.74
C ILE A 49 6.11 -0.39 -7.66
N ASP A 50 6.18 0.28 -8.79
CA ASP A 50 6.28 1.74 -8.85
C ASP A 50 4.91 2.41 -8.68
N GLU A 51 4.90 3.74 -8.63
CA GLU A 51 3.69 4.55 -8.46
C GLU A 51 2.73 4.39 -9.64
N GLU A 52 3.25 4.29 -10.86
CA GLU A 52 2.45 4.12 -12.08
C GLU A 52 1.71 2.78 -12.06
N GLU A 53 2.42 1.68 -11.75
CA GLU A 53 1.86 0.34 -11.62
C GLU A 53 0.88 0.25 -10.43
N TYR A 54 1.13 0.98 -9.34
CA TYR A 54 0.21 1.04 -8.21
C TYR A 54 -1.11 1.73 -8.58
N GLU A 55 -1.07 2.87 -9.27
CA GLU A 55 -2.28 3.59 -9.67
C GLU A 55 -3.12 2.81 -10.68
N GLU A 56 -2.50 2.21 -11.69
CA GLU A 56 -3.20 1.37 -12.68
C GLU A 56 -3.94 0.21 -12.02
N ARG A 57 -3.25 -0.52 -11.12
CA ARG A 57 -3.85 -1.68 -10.46
C ARG A 57 -4.87 -1.27 -9.40
N LYS A 58 -4.66 -0.15 -8.71
CA LYS A 58 -5.62 0.38 -7.74
C LYS A 58 -6.94 0.73 -8.42
N ALA A 59 -6.90 1.38 -9.58
CA ALA A 59 -8.10 1.75 -10.32
C ALA A 59 -8.93 0.52 -10.73
N VAL A 60 -8.27 -0.55 -11.20
CA VAL A 60 -8.95 -1.81 -11.57
C VAL A 60 -9.58 -2.48 -10.35
N LEU A 61 -8.88 -2.48 -9.20
CA LEU A 61 -9.38 -3.11 -7.98
C LEU A 61 -10.50 -2.30 -7.31
N GLU A 62 -10.43 -0.96 -7.34
CA GLU A 62 -11.51 -0.09 -6.87
C GLU A 62 -12.77 -0.24 -7.73
N GLU A 63 -12.64 -0.46 -9.04
CA GLU A 63 -13.78 -0.74 -9.93
C GLU A 63 -14.47 -2.06 -9.58
N ASP A 64 -13.71 -3.13 -9.31
CA ASP A 64 -14.24 -4.43 -8.89
C ASP A 64 -14.92 -4.34 -7.50
N GLU A 65 -14.31 -3.63 -6.55
CA GLU A 65 -14.90 -3.36 -5.22
C GLU A 65 -16.20 -2.54 -5.33
N TYR A 66 -16.22 -1.52 -6.20
CA TYR A 66 -17.40 -0.69 -6.45
C TYR A 66 -18.55 -1.49 -7.08
N LEU A 67 -18.24 -2.42 -8.00
CA LEU A 67 -19.23 -3.30 -8.61
C LEU A 67 -19.82 -4.32 -7.63
N LYS A 68 -19.04 -4.74 -6.62
CA LYS A 68 -19.48 -5.66 -5.57
C LYS A 68 -20.46 -5.03 -4.57
N TYR A 69 -20.45 -3.70 -4.42
CA TYR A 69 -21.35 -2.95 -3.54
C TYR A 69 -22.47 -2.19 -4.28
N LYS A 70 -22.59 -2.37 -5.60
CA LYS A 70 -23.69 -1.79 -6.38
C LYS A 70 -25.00 -2.54 -6.07
N PRO A 71 -26.05 -1.86 -5.55
CA PRO A 71 -27.34 -2.48 -5.23
C PRO A 71 -28.11 -2.93 -6.47
#